data_AF-A0A7S2YZ71-F1
#
_entry.id   AF-A0A7S2YZ71-F1
#
_cell.length_a   1.000
_cell.length_b   1.000
_cell.length_c   1.000
_cell.angle_alpha   90.00
_cell.angle_beta   90.00
_cell.angle_gamma   90.00
#
_symmetry.space_group_name_H-M   'P 1'
#
loop_
_entity.id
_entity.type
_entity.pdbx_description
1 polymer ?
#
loop_
_entity_poly.entity_id
_entity_poly.type
_entity_poly.pdbx_seq_one_letter_code
_entity_poly.pdbx_strand_id
1 'polypeptide(L)'
;MGAPPGATPDKLQVTTDKTLCDTGAPVPVNAIDDYCPIDDDDDDGGSRKKDNKRDAKAATDALSEAYARGRWLLGLLVLQSTSSVVLDKYQELLKDHIVVTLFLTMLVGAGGNCGNQSAIQVIRGLATGSLNTTWPCFLRTFRQQIAVGSLLGVALGVGGYARVSLSGGSTTDAAAISAALAVIVVSSAAAGTVLPFAFARAGVDPANSGTSIQVLMDVAGVTITCGICRAVFAYVAQTHHLAESITSAATAMGAGA
;
A
#
# COMPACT_ATOMS: atom_id res chain seq x y z
N MET A 1 -43.14 22.02 66.25
CA MET A 1 -43.37 23.48 66.24
C MET A 1 -42.14 24.14 65.65
N GLY A 2 -42.28 24.89 64.55
CA GLY A 2 -41.37 25.99 64.17
C GLY A 2 -40.10 25.72 63.32
N ALA A 3 -40.27 25.72 61.98
CA ALA A 3 -39.42 26.38 60.95
C ALA A 3 -37.96 25.88 60.65
N PRO A 4 -37.34 26.21 59.48
CA PRO A 4 -37.40 25.39 58.26
C PRO A 4 -36.01 25.32 57.51
N PRO A 5 -35.90 25.28 56.15
CA PRO A 5 -35.51 24.10 55.36
C PRO A 5 -34.21 24.30 54.54
N GLY A 6 -33.45 23.24 54.28
CA GLY A 6 -32.29 23.35 53.37
C GLY A 6 -31.37 22.14 53.36
N ALA A 7 -31.83 21.02 52.82
CA ALA A 7 -30.96 19.91 52.46
C ALA A 7 -31.59 19.12 51.32
N THR A 8 -31.17 19.41 50.09
CA THR A 8 -31.31 18.47 48.96
C THR A 8 -30.02 17.68 48.81
N PRO A 9 -30.08 16.34 48.77
CA PRO A 9 -28.90 15.50 48.63
C PRO A 9 -28.59 15.16 47.16
N ASP A 10 -27.32 14.78 46.98
CA ASP A 10 -26.80 13.79 46.03
C ASP A 10 -26.45 14.16 44.57
N LYS A 11 -25.11 14.11 44.35
CA LYS A 11 -24.38 13.41 43.27
C LYS A 11 -24.34 14.03 41.87
N LEU A 12 -23.20 14.65 41.54
CA LEU A 12 -22.09 13.95 40.88
C LEU A 12 -20.82 14.83 40.94
N GLN A 13 -19.86 14.44 41.78
CA GLN A 13 -18.50 14.96 41.68
C GLN A 13 -17.83 14.28 40.48
N VAL A 14 -17.35 15.05 39.51
CA VAL A 14 -16.24 14.60 38.67
C VAL A 14 -15.01 15.33 39.17
N THR A 15 -14.40 14.67 40.14
CA THR A 15 -13.02 14.88 40.57
C THR A 15 -12.11 14.90 39.36
N THR A 16 -11.22 15.87 39.33
CA THR A 16 -10.03 15.94 38.49
C THR A 16 -9.32 14.59 38.47
N ASP A 17 -9.52 13.79 37.42
CA ASP A 17 -8.84 12.51 37.29
C ASP A 17 -7.41 12.77 36.76
N LYS A 18 -6.49 12.90 37.71
CA LYS A 18 -5.03 12.99 37.54
C LYS A 18 -4.40 11.61 37.27
N THR A 19 -5.12 10.67 36.65
CA THR A 19 -4.67 9.27 36.51
C THR A 19 -4.68 8.70 35.09
N LEU A 20 -4.50 9.54 34.06
CA LEU A 20 -4.00 9.09 32.74
C LEU A 20 -2.58 9.61 32.45
N CYS A 21 -1.74 9.60 33.48
CA CYS A 21 -0.28 9.59 33.38
C CYS A 21 0.24 8.20 33.79
N ASP A 22 -0.22 7.12 33.15
CA ASP A 22 0.45 5.82 33.27
C ASP A 22 0.14 4.90 32.08
N THR A 23 0.77 5.17 30.94
CA THR A 23 1.17 4.17 29.92
C THR A 23 2.12 4.90 28.97
N GLY A 24 3.42 4.63 29.09
CA GLY A 24 4.50 5.33 28.38
C GLY A 24 4.55 5.11 26.87
N ALA A 25 3.55 5.60 26.13
CA ALA A 25 3.55 5.68 24.68
C ALA A 25 3.81 7.15 24.23
N PRO A 26 4.77 7.41 23.34
CA PRO A 26 5.04 8.76 22.86
C PRO A 26 3.89 9.28 21.98
N VAL A 27 3.35 10.44 22.36
CA VAL A 27 2.35 11.21 21.60
C VAL A 27 3.03 11.77 20.34
N PRO A 28 2.43 11.64 19.14
CA PRO A 28 2.99 12.21 17.93
C PRO A 28 3.11 13.74 18.03
N VAL A 29 4.27 14.28 17.64
CA VAL A 29 4.70 15.68 17.84
C VAL A 29 3.97 16.72 16.97
N ASN A 30 2.84 16.35 16.34
CA ASN A 30 2.08 17.24 15.45
C ASN A 30 0.64 17.50 15.96
N ALA A 31 0.37 17.29 17.25
CA ALA A 31 -0.99 17.39 17.81
C ALA A 31 -1.14 18.41 18.96
N ILE A 32 -0.27 19.43 19.03
CA ILE A 32 -0.26 20.39 20.15
C ILE A 32 -0.49 21.85 19.76
N ASP A 33 -1.06 22.13 18.58
CA ASP A 33 -1.30 23.52 18.16
C ASP A 33 -2.66 23.75 17.48
N ASP A 34 -3.70 23.06 17.96
CA ASP A 34 -5.10 23.45 17.71
C ASP A 34 -5.79 23.79 19.04
N TYR A 35 -5.16 24.67 19.83
CA TYR A 35 -5.93 25.53 20.71
C TYR A 35 -6.44 26.67 19.83
N CYS A 36 -7.57 26.45 19.15
CA CYS A 36 -8.33 27.54 18.56
C CYS A 36 -8.70 28.47 19.72
N PRO A 37 -8.15 29.70 19.82
CA PRO A 37 -8.61 30.63 20.83
C PRO A 37 -10.09 30.85 20.54
N ILE A 38 -10.93 30.63 21.56
CA ILE A 38 -12.28 31.16 21.52
C ILE A 38 -12.08 32.68 21.57
N ASP A 39 -12.13 33.33 20.41
CA ASP A 39 -12.19 34.78 20.33
C ASP A 39 -13.52 35.20 20.97
N ASP A 40 -13.47 35.52 22.26
CA ASP A 40 -14.51 36.21 23.02
C ASP A 40 -14.60 37.67 22.52
N ASP A 41 -15.09 37.86 21.30
CA ASP A 41 -15.54 39.16 20.81
C ASP A 41 -17.08 39.21 20.88
N ASP A 42 -17.55 39.86 21.94
CA ASP A 42 -18.91 40.34 22.16
C ASP A 42 -19.32 41.29 21.02
N ASP A 43 -20.19 40.83 20.10
CA ASP A 43 -21.07 41.71 19.31
C ASP A 43 -22.29 40.93 18.79
N ASP A 44 -23.48 41.34 19.24
CA ASP A 44 -24.82 40.75 19.02
C ASP A 44 -25.38 41.02 17.59
N GLY A 45 -24.48 41.11 16.60
CA GLY A 45 -24.74 41.66 15.27
C GLY A 45 -24.55 40.68 14.11
N GLY A 46 -25.23 39.53 14.14
CA GLY A 46 -25.54 38.77 12.92
C GLY A 46 -24.92 37.38 12.80
N SER A 47 -25.63 36.37 13.31
CA SER A 47 -25.38 34.94 13.06
C SER A 47 -25.03 34.63 11.60
N ARG A 48 -25.79 35.20 10.64
CA ARG A 48 -25.60 34.98 9.20
C ARG A 48 -24.24 35.46 8.66
N LYS A 49 -23.63 36.49 9.28
CA LYS A 49 -22.31 37.04 8.90
C LYS A 49 -21.18 36.22 9.52
N LYS A 50 -21.36 35.69 10.74
CA LYS A 50 -20.48 34.70 11.37
C LYS A 50 -20.50 33.36 10.61
N ASP A 51 -21.67 32.90 10.17
CA ASP A 51 -21.82 31.70 9.33
C ASP A 51 -21.06 31.85 8.01
N ASN A 52 -21.31 32.93 7.26
CA ASN A 52 -20.65 33.18 5.98
C ASN A 52 -19.12 33.34 6.12
N LYS A 53 -18.60 33.83 7.26
CA LYS A 53 -17.15 33.95 7.52
C LYS A 53 -16.53 32.60 7.88
N ARG A 54 -17.24 31.73 8.62
CA ARG A 54 -16.83 30.36 8.90
C ARG A 54 -16.82 29.50 7.64
N ASP A 55 -17.86 29.61 6.82
CA ASP A 55 -17.97 28.90 5.55
C ASP A 55 -16.89 29.35 4.56
N ALA A 56 -16.62 30.65 4.49
CA ALA A 56 -15.53 31.18 3.67
C ALA A 56 -14.14 30.72 4.16
N LYS A 57 -13.90 30.70 5.48
CA LYS A 57 -12.64 30.20 6.06
C LYS A 57 -12.46 28.70 5.80
N ALA A 58 -13.50 27.91 6.05
CA ALA A 58 -13.48 26.47 5.77
C ALA A 58 -13.24 26.18 4.29
N ALA A 59 -13.83 26.99 3.38
CA ALA A 59 -13.58 26.87 1.95
C ALA A 59 -12.14 27.25 1.57
N THR A 60 -11.56 28.32 2.14
CA THR A 60 -10.15 28.67 1.91
C THR A 60 -9.20 27.60 2.46
N ASP A 61 -9.51 27.04 3.63
CA ASP A 61 -8.71 25.99 4.27
C ASP A 61 -8.75 24.71 3.41
N ALA A 62 -9.94 24.28 2.99
CA ALA A 62 -10.12 23.13 2.09
C ALA A 62 -9.43 23.32 0.73
N LEU A 63 -9.51 24.52 0.14
CA LEU A 63 -8.83 24.84 -1.11
C LEU A 63 -7.31 24.78 -0.94
N SER A 64 -6.78 25.36 0.14
CA SER A 64 -5.34 25.36 0.42
C SER A 64 -4.79 23.94 0.57
N GLU A 65 -5.51 23.08 1.28
CA GLU A 65 -5.17 21.67 1.45
C GLU A 65 -5.26 20.89 0.14
N ALA A 66 -6.31 21.14 -0.65
CA ALA A 66 -6.48 20.53 -1.97
C ALA A 66 -5.33 20.92 -2.92
N TYR A 67 -4.86 22.17 -2.90
CA TYR A 67 -3.70 22.59 -3.70
C TYR A 67 -2.40 21.91 -3.24
N ALA A 68 -2.18 21.82 -1.93
CA ALA A 68 -0.98 21.17 -1.37
C ALA A 68 -0.93 19.68 -1.72
N ARG A 69 -2.01 18.94 -1.44
CA ARG A 69 -2.13 17.51 -1.78
C ARG A 69 -2.18 17.30 -3.29
N GLY A 70 -2.91 18.14 -4.01
CA GLY A 70 -3.11 18.06 -5.46
C GLY A 70 -1.81 18.15 -6.24
N ARG A 71 -0.88 19.02 -5.85
CA ARG A 71 0.46 19.10 -6.47
C ARG A 71 1.24 17.79 -6.34
N TRP A 72 1.20 17.16 -5.16
CA TRP A 72 1.85 15.87 -4.91
C TRP A 72 1.19 14.75 -5.72
N LEU A 73 -0.14 14.64 -5.62
CA LEU A 73 -0.93 13.63 -6.34
C LEU A 73 -0.80 13.75 -7.86
N LEU A 74 -0.73 14.97 -8.40
CA LEU A 74 -0.52 15.19 -9.83
C LEU A 74 0.86 14.70 -10.29
N GLY A 75 1.90 14.93 -9.48
CA GLY A 75 3.24 14.37 -9.75
C GLY A 75 3.23 12.85 -9.75
N LEU A 76 2.57 12.25 -8.76
CA LEU A 76 2.37 10.81 -8.68
C LEU A 76 1.56 10.26 -9.88
N LEU A 77 0.53 10.97 -10.33
CA LEU A 77 -0.28 10.59 -11.50
C LEU A 77 0.57 10.54 -12.78
N VAL A 78 1.43 11.53 -12.99
CA VAL A 78 2.36 11.55 -14.14
C VAL A 78 3.31 10.35 -14.08
N LEU A 79 3.85 10.04 -12.90
CA LEU A 79 4.69 8.85 -12.73
C LEU A 79 3.90 7.56 -12.98
N GLN A 80 2.68 7.46 -12.47
CA GLN A 80 1.81 6.31 -12.66
C GLN A 80 1.46 6.09 -14.14
N SER A 81 1.34 7.17 -14.93
CA SER A 81 1.06 7.09 -16.37
C SER A 81 2.14 6.34 -17.16
N THR A 82 3.37 6.24 -16.65
CA THR A 82 4.46 5.48 -17.28
C THR A 82 4.18 3.98 -17.38
N SER A 83 3.27 3.45 -16.55
CA SER A 83 2.81 2.06 -16.65
C SER A 83 2.21 1.75 -18.03
N SER A 84 1.54 2.72 -18.67
CA SER A 84 0.96 2.55 -20.01
C SER A 84 2.00 2.23 -21.08
N VAL A 85 3.21 2.80 -20.99
CA VAL A 85 4.33 2.53 -21.90
C VAL A 85 4.82 1.09 -21.74
N VAL A 86 4.78 0.56 -20.52
CA VAL A 86 5.13 -0.84 -20.26
C VAL A 86 4.08 -1.76 -20.88
N LEU A 87 2.80 -1.48 -20.70
CA LEU A 87 1.71 -2.23 -21.33
C LEU A 87 1.83 -2.22 -22.86
N ASP A 88 2.15 -1.06 -23.46
CA ASP A 88 2.36 -0.92 -24.91
C ASP A 88 3.45 -1.88 -25.43
N LYS A 89 4.57 -1.98 -24.72
CA LYS A 89 5.67 -2.89 -25.05
C LYS A 89 5.27 -4.38 -25.03
N TYR A 90 4.28 -4.77 -24.24
CA TYR A 90 3.81 -6.15 -24.11
C TYR A 90 2.46 -6.41 -24.78
N GLN A 91 2.03 -5.53 -25.71
CA GLN A 91 0.73 -5.65 -26.37
C GLN A 91 0.49 -6.98 -27.06
N GLU A 92 1.49 -7.55 -27.74
CA GLU A 92 1.34 -8.85 -28.40
C GLU A 92 1.04 -9.96 -27.40
N LEU A 93 1.79 -10.02 -26.29
CA LEU A 93 1.55 -10.98 -25.21
C LEU A 93 0.16 -10.82 -24.59
N LEU A 94 -0.31 -9.58 -24.40
CA LEU A 94 -1.61 -9.31 -23.78
C LEU A 94 -2.78 -9.63 -24.73
N LYS A 95 -2.57 -9.50 -26.05
CA LYS A 95 -3.54 -9.93 -27.06
C LYS A 95 -3.69 -11.45 -27.08
N ASP A 96 -2.59 -12.17 -26.98
CA ASP A 96 -2.58 -13.64 -26.97
C ASP A 96 -3.09 -14.20 -25.63
N HIS A 97 -2.83 -13.49 -24.52
CA HIS A 97 -3.19 -13.90 -23.16
C HIS A 97 -4.03 -12.85 -22.43
N ILE A 98 -5.26 -12.64 -22.89
CA ILE A 98 -6.20 -11.64 -22.34
C ILE A 98 -6.40 -11.81 -20.82
N VAL A 99 -6.34 -13.05 -20.32
CA VAL A 99 -6.45 -13.38 -18.89
C VAL A 99 -5.45 -12.61 -18.04
N VAL A 100 -4.23 -12.38 -18.50
CA VAL A 100 -3.21 -11.62 -17.74
C VAL A 100 -3.74 -10.22 -17.45
N THR A 101 -4.33 -9.56 -18.45
CA THR A 101 -4.92 -8.22 -18.35
C THR A 101 -6.08 -8.18 -17.35
N LEU A 102 -6.89 -9.23 -17.28
CA LEU A 102 -8.02 -9.33 -16.35
C LEU A 102 -7.56 -9.40 -14.88
N PHE A 103 -6.36 -9.92 -14.64
CA PHE A 103 -5.78 -10.05 -13.30
C PHE A 103 -4.79 -8.93 -12.93
N LEU A 104 -4.43 -8.03 -13.86
CA LEU A 104 -3.46 -6.96 -13.60
C LEU A 104 -3.84 -6.08 -12.40
N THR A 105 -5.12 -5.69 -12.30
CA THR A 105 -5.61 -4.84 -11.20
C THR A 105 -5.50 -5.55 -9.85
N MET A 106 -5.78 -6.85 -9.83
CA MET A 106 -5.61 -7.69 -8.64
C MET A 106 -4.12 -7.76 -8.23
N LEU A 107 -3.23 -8.00 -9.19
CA LEU A 107 -1.79 -8.15 -8.94
C LEU A 107 -1.17 -6.86 -8.40
N VAL A 108 -1.45 -5.74 -9.07
CA VAL A 108 -0.98 -4.42 -8.67
C VAL A 108 -1.56 -4.01 -7.31
N GLY A 109 -2.85 -4.26 -7.09
CA GLY A 109 -3.50 -4.00 -5.80
C GLY A 109 -2.91 -4.81 -4.66
N ALA A 110 -2.63 -6.10 -4.88
CA ALA A 110 -1.95 -6.95 -3.89
C ALA A 110 -0.53 -6.42 -3.58
N GLY A 111 0.20 -5.99 -4.61
CA GLY A 111 1.48 -5.31 -4.46
C GLY A 111 1.37 -4.08 -3.57
N GLY A 112 0.56 -3.09 -3.94
CA GLY A 112 0.39 -1.86 -3.17
C GLY A 112 -0.02 -2.09 -1.71
N ASN A 113 -0.96 -3.02 -1.47
CA ASN A 113 -1.39 -3.39 -0.12
C ASN A 113 -0.26 -4.01 0.72
N CYS A 114 0.52 -4.93 0.14
CA CYS A 114 1.64 -5.55 0.84
C CYS A 114 2.73 -4.51 1.18
N GLY A 115 3.08 -3.66 0.23
CA GLY A 115 4.12 -2.64 0.40
C GLY A 115 3.72 -1.60 1.43
N ASN A 116 2.45 -1.19 1.44
CA ASN A 116 1.93 -0.29 2.47
C ASN A 116 1.92 -0.93 3.86
N GLN A 117 1.63 -2.23 3.98
CA GLN A 117 1.74 -2.93 5.27
C GLN A 117 3.19 -2.91 5.80
N SER A 118 4.17 -3.24 4.95
CA SER A 118 5.59 -3.15 5.32
C SER A 118 6.00 -1.70 5.66
N ALA A 119 5.55 -0.73 4.88
CA ALA A 119 5.87 0.68 5.11
C ALA A 119 5.30 1.20 6.42
N ILE A 120 4.04 0.91 6.74
CA ILE A 120 3.42 1.31 8.01
C ILE A 120 4.23 0.77 9.20
N GLN A 121 4.69 -0.48 9.13
CA GLN A 121 5.53 -1.05 10.19
C GLN A 121 6.86 -0.29 10.34
N VAL A 122 7.52 0.05 9.23
CA VAL A 122 8.79 0.78 9.26
C VAL A 122 8.59 2.24 9.72
N ILE A 123 7.59 2.94 9.20
CA ILE A 123 7.25 4.31 9.59
C ILE A 123 6.97 4.38 11.10
N ARG A 124 6.14 3.47 11.62
CA ARG A 124 5.88 3.39 13.07
C ARG A 124 7.14 3.08 13.85
N GLY A 125 7.99 2.18 13.34
CA GLY A 125 9.26 1.87 13.98
C GLY A 125 10.19 3.08 14.08
N LEU A 126 10.28 3.87 13.00
CA LEU A 126 11.04 5.11 12.95
C LEU A 126 10.45 6.19 13.87
N ALA A 127 9.13 6.36 13.85
CA ALA A 127 8.43 7.37 14.67
C ALA A 127 8.50 7.07 16.17
N THR A 128 8.53 5.78 16.56
CA THR A 128 8.67 5.35 17.96
C THR A 128 10.13 5.28 18.43
N GLY A 129 11.11 5.51 17.54
CA GLY A 129 12.54 5.36 17.85
C GLY A 129 13.00 3.90 18.02
N SER A 130 12.13 2.92 17.79
CA SER A 130 12.48 1.49 17.83
C SER A 130 13.31 1.03 16.62
N LEU A 131 13.21 1.77 15.51
CA LEU A 131 14.08 1.69 14.35
C LEU A 131 14.86 2.99 14.20
N ASN A 132 16.09 2.87 13.73
CA ASN A 132 17.00 3.97 13.42
C ASN A 132 17.51 3.85 11.99
N THR A 133 17.88 4.98 11.39
CA THR A 133 18.31 5.09 9.98
C THR A 133 19.73 4.55 9.71
N THR A 134 20.30 3.82 10.68
CA THR A 134 21.65 3.24 10.60
C THR A 134 21.63 2.03 9.65
N TRP A 135 22.70 1.87 8.87
CA TRP A 135 22.83 0.78 7.90
C TRP A 135 22.57 -0.63 8.47
N PRO A 136 23.08 -1.02 9.66
CA PRO A 136 22.82 -2.35 10.22
C PRO A 136 21.33 -2.58 10.56
N CYS A 137 20.63 -1.52 11.01
CA CYS A 137 19.22 -1.61 11.34
C CYS A 137 18.37 -1.74 10.08
N PHE A 138 18.65 -0.93 9.06
CA PHE A 138 18.06 -1.06 7.74
C PHE A 138 18.21 -2.49 7.21
N LEU A 139 19.44 -3.04 7.20
CA LEU A 139 19.69 -4.36 6.64
C LEU A 139 18.98 -5.48 7.44
N ARG A 140 18.93 -5.36 8.78
CA ARG A 140 18.18 -6.29 9.64
C ARG A 140 16.69 -6.28 9.30
N THR A 141 16.09 -5.09 9.24
CA THR A 141 14.67 -4.90 8.94
C THR A 141 14.34 -5.35 7.52
N PHE A 142 15.20 -5.02 6.55
CA PHE A 142 15.06 -5.43 5.16
C PHE A 142 15.05 -6.96 5.03
N ARG A 143 16.01 -7.66 5.65
CA ARG A 143 16.04 -9.13 5.63
C ARG A 143 14.81 -9.75 6.27
N GLN A 144 14.34 -9.20 7.38
CA GLN A 144 13.12 -9.66 8.03
C GLN A 144 11.89 -9.47 7.13
N GLN A 145 11.75 -8.31 6.49
CA GLN A 145 10.62 -8.01 5.61
C GLN A 145 10.67 -8.81 4.31
N ILE A 146 11.86 -9.12 3.77
CA ILE A 146 12.00 -10.05 2.63
C ILE A 146 11.57 -11.47 3.03
N ALA A 147 11.93 -11.93 4.24
CA ALA A 147 11.51 -13.26 4.71
C ALA A 147 9.98 -13.32 4.85
N VAL A 148 9.37 -12.32 5.47
CA VAL A 148 7.91 -12.19 5.60
C VAL A 148 7.25 -12.09 4.21
N GLY A 149 7.79 -11.26 3.32
CA GLY A 149 7.33 -11.10 1.94
C GLY A 149 7.43 -12.39 1.13
N SER A 150 8.44 -13.22 1.37
CA SER A 150 8.59 -14.53 0.73
C SER A 150 7.51 -15.51 1.18
N LEU A 151 7.23 -15.56 2.49
CA LEU A 151 6.16 -16.39 3.05
C LEU A 151 4.78 -15.95 2.54
N LEU A 152 4.52 -14.64 2.54
CA LEU A 152 3.30 -14.07 1.97
C LEU A 152 3.22 -14.29 0.47
N GLY A 153 4.34 -14.21 -0.25
CA GLY A 153 4.40 -14.45 -1.69
C GLY A 153 4.00 -15.87 -2.05
N VAL A 154 4.43 -16.86 -1.28
CA VAL A 154 3.98 -18.25 -1.44
C VAL A 154 2.49 -18.38 -1.14
N ALA A 155 2.03 -17.86 0.01
CA ALA A 155 0.63 -17.97 0.42
C ALA A 155 -0.33 -17.30 -0.57
N LEU A 156 -0.01 -16.06 -0.98
CA LEU A 156 -0.78 -15.31 -1.96
C LEU A 156 -0.66 -15.90 -3.35
N GLY A 157 0.51 -16.45 -3.73
CA GLY A 157 0.71 -17.19 -4.97
C GLY A 157 -0.23 -18.40 -5.07
N VAL A 158 -0.32 -19.21 -4.02
CA VAL A 158 -1.28 -20.34 -3.94
C VAL A 158 -2.73 -19.83 -4.06
N GLY A 159 -3.07 -18.76 -3.36
CA GLY A 159 -4.39 -18.12 -3.47
C GLY A 159 -4.68 -17.61 -4.89
N GLY A 160 -3.70 -17.00 -5.55
CA GLY A 160 -3.78 -16.53 -6.92
C GLY A 160 -3.96 -17.67 -7.92
N TYR A 161 -3.22 -18.77 -7.76
CA TYR A 161 -3.36 -19.97 -8.57
C TYR A 161 -4.78 -20.55 -8.47
N ALA A 162 -5.28 -20.70 -7.23
CA ALA A 162 -6.64 -21.17 -6.99
C ALA A 162 -7.67 -20.23 -7.61
N ARG A 163 -7.49 -18.91 -7.45
CA ARG A 163 -8.39 -17.90 -7.99
C ARG A 163 -8.48 -17.96 -9.52
N VAL A 164 -7.35 -18.09 -10.22
CA VAL A 164 -7.33 -18.20 -11.69
C VAL A 164 -7.96 -19.51 -12.16
N SER A 165 -7.64 -20.63 -11.48
CA SER A 165 -8.22 -21.95 -11.78
C SER A 165 -9.74 -21.95 -11.65
N LEU A 166 -10.28 -21.33 -10.59
CA LEU A 166 -11.73 -21.17 -10.38
C LEU A 166 -12.39 -20.25 -11.42
N SER A 167 -11.63 -19.39 -12.07
CA SER A 167 -12.11 -18.50 -13.13
C SER A 167 -12.14 -19.16 -14.51
N GLY A 168 -11.76 -20.43 -14.62
CA GLY A 168 -11.66 -21.14 -15.90
C GLY A 168 -10.40 -20.82 -16.70
N GLY A 169 -9.38 -20.20 -16.07
CA GLY A 169 -8.08 -20.00 -16.71
C GLY A 169 -7.34 -21.32 -16.92
N SER A 170 -6.44 -21.37 -17.92
CA SER A 170 -5.62 -22.57 -18.12
C SER A 170 -4.63 -22.76 -16.96
N THR A 171 -4.14 -23.98 -16.77
CA THR A 171 -3.08 -24.28 -15.78
C THR A 171 -1.85 -23.42 -16.00
N THR A 172 -1.50 -23.15 -17.27
CA THR A 172 -0.39 -22.29 -17.66
C THR A 172 -0.60 -20.84 -17.21
N ASP A 173 -1.81 -20.30 -17.39
CA ASP A 173 -2.16 -18.96 -16.94
C ASP A 173 -2.15 -18.85 -15.41
N ALA A 174 -2.70 -19.85 -14.72
CA ALA A 174 -2.72 -19.92 -13.27
C ALA A 174 -1.29 -19.98 -12.69
N ALA A 175 -0.38 -20.73 -13.32
CA ALA A 175 1.02 -20.78 -12.94
C ALA A 175 1.74 -19.45 -13.21
N ALA A 176 1.51 -18.83 -14.37
CA ALA A 176 2.11 -17.55 -14.73
C ALA A 176 1.71 -16.42 -13.77
N ILE A 177 0.40 -16.29 -13.50
CA ILE A 177 -0.16 -15.27 -12.62
C ILE A 177 0.27 -15.49 -11.17
N SER A 178 0.28 -16.74 -10.68
CA SER A 178 0.71 -17.04 -9.31
C SER A 178 2.21 -16.78 -9.10
N ALA A 179 3.06 -17.11 -10.07
CA ALA A 179 4.48 -16.78 -10.05
C ALA A 179 4.71 -15.27 -10.07
N ALA A 180 4.00 -14.54 -10.94
CA ALA A 180 4.06 -13.08 -10.99
C ALA A 180 3.64 -12.47 -9.64
N LEU A 181 2.53 -12.94 -9.05
CA LEU A 181 2.04 -12.48 -7.76
C LEU A 181 3.07 -12.68 -6.64
N ALA A 182 3.71 -13.85 -6.58
CA ALA A 182 4.74 -14.11 -5.58
C ALA A 182 5.91 -13.13 -5.68
N VAL A 183 6.40 -12.87 -6.90
CA VAL A 183 7.49 -11.91 -7.15
C VAL A 183 7.07 -10.47 -6.82
N ILE A 184 5.84 -10.08 -7.15
CA ILE A 184 5.29 -8.77 -6.84
C ILE A 184 5.24 -8.55 -5.32
N VAL A 185 4.76 -9.54 -4.57
CA VAL A 185 4.64 -9.44 -3.10
C VAL A 185 6.03 -9.28 -2.46
N VAL A 186 7.02 -10.07 -2.88
CA VAL A 186 8.40 -9.95 -2.36
C VAL A 186 9.01 -8.59 -2.72
N SER A 187 8.85 -8.17 -3.97
CA SER A 187 9.35 -6.86 -4.45
C SER A 187 8.66 -5.70 -3.73
N SER A 188 7.38 -5.86 -3.41
CA SER A 188 6.61 -4.87 -2.68
C SER A 188 7.01 -4.76 -1.22
N ALA A 189 7.23 -5.88 -0.53
CA ALA A 189 7.78 -5.85 0.84
C ALA A 189 9.16 -5.18 0.88
N ALA A 190 9.99 -5.41 -0.15
CA ALA A 190 11.27 -4.74 -0.32
C ALA A 190 11.10 -3.23 -0.45
N ALA A 191 10.26 -2.78 -1.39
CA ALA A 191 9.98 -1.37 -1.63
C ALA A 191 9.35 -0.68 -0.41
N GLY A 192 8.39 -1.35 0.24
CA GLY A 192 7.75 -0.90 1.47
C GLY A 192 8.71 -0.73 2.64
N THR A 193 9.86 -1.41 2.61
CA THR A 193 10.93 -1.20 3.59
C THR A 193 11.89 -0.11 3.15
N VAL A 194 12.35 -0.13 1.90
CA VAL A 194 13.37 0.79 1.40
C VAL A 194 12.89 2.24 1.37
N LEU A 195 11.66 2.49 0.91
CA LEU A 195 11.18 3.85 0.67
C LEU A 195 11.05 4.69 1.95
N PRO A 196 10.45 4.21 3.05
CA PRO A 196 10.42 4.95 4.31
C PRO A 196 11.81 5.28 4.87
N PHE A 197 12.76 4.33 4.79
CA PHE A 197 14.14 4.57 5.21
C PHE A 197 14.84 5.61 4.32
N ALA A 198 14.59 5.57 3.00
CA ALA A 198 15.12 6.55 2.07
C ALA A 198 14.57 7.96 2.35
N PHE A 199 13.28 8.08 2.61
CA PHE A 199 12.63 9.35 2.95
C PHE A 199 13.17 9.90 4.27
N ALA A 200 13.23 9.06 5.32
CA ALA A 200 13.80 9.43 6.61
C ALA A 200 15.26 9.90 6.49
N ARG A 201 16.07 9.26 5.62
CA ARG A 201 17.46 9.65 5.39
C ARG A 201 17.59 10.94 4.57
N ALA A 202 16.64 11.22 3.69
CA ALA A 202 16.57 12.43 2.88
C ALA A 202 15.94 13.63 3.62
N GLY A 203 15.46 13.45 4.86
CA GLY A 203 14.74 14.49 5.60
C GLY A 203 13.32 14.76 5.09
N VAL A 204 12.77 13.86 4.28
CA VAL A 204 11.38 13.89 3.81
C VAL A 204 10.52 13.09 4.78
N ASP A 205 9.31 13.57 5.09
CA ASP A 205 8.38 12.86 5.97
C ASP A 205 8.11 11.41 5.46
N PRO A 206 8.49 10.37 6.21
CA PRO A 206 8.25 8.98 5.85
C PRO A 206 6.76 8.64 5.64
N ALA A 207 5.83 9.41 6.21
CA ALA A 207 4.39 9.19 6.02
C ALA A 207 3.97 9.28 4.53
N ASN A 208 4.69 10.06 3.72
CA ASN A 208 4.43 10.19 2.28
C ASN A 208 4.87 8.96 1.47
N SER A 209 5.57 8.00 2.08
CA SER A 209 6.05 6.82 1.36
C SER A 209 4.89 5.93 0.91
N GLY A 210 3.77 5.88 1.64
CA GLY A 210 2.65 4.98 1.31
C GLY A 210 2.03 5.26 -0.07
N THR A 211 1.72 6.53 -0.37
CA THR A 211 1.19 6.92 -1.69
C THR A 211 2.23 6.73 -2.79
N SER A 212 3.50 6.94 -2.48
CA SER A 212 4.63 6.70 -3.40
C SER A 212 4.83 5.22 -3.73
N ILE A 213 4.67 4.34 -2.73
CA ILE A 213 4.77 2.88 -2.89
C ILE A 213 3.66 2.38 -3.81
N GLN A 214 2.44 2.87 -3.65
CA GLN A 214 1.34 2.49 -4.54
C GLN A 214 1.70 2.75 -6.01
N VAL A 215 2.14 3.97 -6.32
CA VAL A 215 2.50 4.37 -7.70
C VAL A 215 3.70 3.57 -8.21
N LEU A 216 4.69 3.34 -7.35
CA LEU A 216 5.82 2.47 -7.68
C LEU A 216 5.37 1.05 -8.01
N MET A 217 4.43 0.50 -7.24
CA MET A 217 3.88 -0.84 -7.45
C MET A 217 2.93 -0.92 -8.64
N ASP A 218 2.29 0.18 -9.05
CA ASP A 218 1.52 0.20 -10.30
C ASP A 218 2.44 -0.01 -11.51
N VAL A 219 3.58 0.68 -11.56
CA VAL A 219 4.54 0.55 -12.67
C VAL A 219 5.34 -0.75 -12.55
N ALA A 220 5.90 -1.04 -11.37
CA ALA A 220 6.70 -2.24 -11.14
C ALA A 220 5.85 -3.51 -11.23
N GLY A 221 4.62 -3.50 -10.70
CA GLY A 221 3.70 -4.63 -10.73
C GLY A 221 3.30 -5.02 -12.15
N VAL A 222 2.97 -4.05 -13.00
CA VAL A 222 2.73 -4.30 -14.44
C VAL A 222 3.99 -4.87 -15.11
N THR A 223 5.15 -4.27 -14.85
CA THR A 223 6.43 -4.71 -15.43
C THR A 223 6.78 -6.14 -15.04
N ILE A 224 6.66 -6.47 -13.75
CA ILE A 224 6.93 -7.81 -13.21
C ILE A 224 5.91 -8.80 -13.77
N THR A 225 4.63 -8.44 -13.82
CA THR A 225 3.58 -9.32 -14.37
C THR A 225 3.90 -9.69 -15.81
N CYS A 226 4.03 -8.71 -16.69
CA CYS A 226 4.30 -8.98 -18.10
C CYS A 226 5.62 -9.72 -18.31
N GLY A 227 6.66 -9.36 -17.55
CA GLY A 227 7.97 -10.02 -17.60
C GLY A 227 7.94 -11.49 -17.20
N ILE A 228 7.30 -11.81 -16.07
CA ILE A 228 7.19 -13.17 -15.54
C ILE A 228 6.24 -14.00 -16.41
N CYS A 229 5.08 -13.48 -16.79
CA CYS A 229 4.16 -14.19 -17.69
C CYS A 229 4.84 -14.56 -19.01
N ARG A 230 5.58 -13.63 -19.63
CA ARG A 230 6.37 -13.92 -20.83
C ARG A 230 7.37 -15.05 -20.62
N ALA A 231 8.10 -15.02 -19.51
CA ALA A 231 9.10 -16.03 -19.20
C ALA A 231 8.46 -17.41 -18.98
N VAL A 232 7.33 -17.48 -18.27
CA VAL A 232 6.60 -18.73 -18.02
C VAL A 232 6.02 -19.28 -19.32
N PHE A 233 5.37 -18.46 -20.14
CA PHE A 233 4.81 -18.90 -21.42
C PHE A 233 5.90 -19.40 -22.38
N ALA A 234 7.04 -18.71 -22.46
CA ALA A 234 8.19 -19.15 -23.24
C ALA A 234 8.75 -20.50 -22.73
N TYR A 235 8.84 -20.67 -21.41
CA TYR A 235 9.29 -21.93 -20.82
C TYR A 235 8.36 -23.09 -21.17
N VAL A 236 7.04 -22.88 -21.05
CA VAL A 236 6.04 -23.90 -21.41
C VAL A 236 6.11 -24.25 -22.90
N ALA A 237 6.17 -23.26 -23.79
CA ALA A 237 6.32 -23.50 -25.24
C ALA A 237 7.56 -24.35 -25.58
N GLN A 238 8.70 -24.07 -24.94
CA GLN A 238 9.93 -24.85 -25.12
C GLN A 238 9.74 -26.31 -24.70
N THR A 239 9.07 -26.57 -23.58
CA THR A 239 8.85 -27.94 -23.08
C THR A 239 7.96 -28.77 -24.01
N HIS A 240 6.98 -28.14 -24.68
CA HIS A 240 6.13 -28.83 -25.66
C HIS A 240 6.93 -29.25 -26.91
N HIS A 241 7.77 -28.37 -27.46
CA HIS A 241 8.61 -28.72 -28.62
C HIS A 241 9.59 -29.86 -28.33
N LEU A 242 10.17 -29.89 -27.13
CA LEU A 242 11.06 -30.98 -26.73
C LEU A 242 10.30 -32.30 -26.63
N ALA A 243 9.11 -32.30 -26.04
CA ALA A 243 8.28 -33.50 -25.94
C ALA A 243 7.93 -34.07 -27.32
N GLU A 244 7.50 -33.23 -28.26
CA GLU A 244 7.18 -33.64 -29.64
C GLU A 244 8.39 -34.20 -30.39
N SER A 245 9.58 -33.59 -30.21
CA SER A 245 10.81 -34.07 -30.84
C SER A 245 11.20 -35.46 -30.34
N ILE A 246 11.05 -35.72 -29.04
CA ILE A 246 11.34 -37.02 -28.42
C ILE A 246 10.33 -38.06 -28.90
N THR A 247 9.03 -37.73 -28.94
CA THR A 247 8.00 -38.63 -29.44
C THR A 247 8.23 -38.97 -30.90
N SER A 248 8.52 -37.98 -31.74
CA SER A 248 8.81 -38.19 -33.17
C SER A 248 10.04 -39.07 -33.39
N ALA A 249 11.12 -38.85 -32.61
CA ALA A 249 12.31 -39.69 -32.66
C ALA A 249 12.03 -41.12 -32.18
N ALA A 250 11.24 -41.31 -31.12
CA ALA A 250 10.86 -42.62 -30.61
C ALA A 250 9.99 -43.39 -31.62
N THR A 251 9.02 -42.73 -32.27
CA THR A 251 8.20 -43.35 -33.33
C THR A 251 9.04 -43.73 -34.56
N ALA A 252 10.00 -42.87 -34.96
CA ALA A 252 10.90 -43.18 -36.08
C ALA A 252 11.81 -44.39 -35.81
N MET A 253 12.30 -44.56 -34.57
CA MET A 253 13.08 -45.73 -34.18
C MET A 253 12.23 -47.01 -34.05
N GLY A 254 10.99 -46.89 -33.58
CA GLY A 254 10.07 -48.03 -33.46
C GLY A 254 9.52 -48.55 -34.78
N ALA A 255 9.48 -47.73 -35.84
CA ALA A 255 9.06 -48.13 -37.18
C ALA A 255 10.15 -48.84 -38.01
N GLY A 256 11.38 -48.91 -37.50
CA GLY A 256 12.53 -49.55 -38.16
C GLY A 256 12.93 -50.92 -37.61
N ALA A 257 12.16 -51.48 -36.68
CA ALA A 257 12.35 -52.80 -36.08
C ALA A 257 11.22 -53.75 -36.52
#